data_AF-A0A7V5G031-F1
#
_entry.id   AF-A0A7V5G031-F1
#
_cell.length_a   1.000
_cell.length_b   1.000
_cell.length_c   1.000
_cell.angle_alpha   90.00
_cell.angle_beta   90.00
_cell.angle_gamma   90.00
#
_symmetry.space_group_name_H-M   'P 1'
#
loop_
_entity.id
_entity.type
_entity.pdbx_description
1 polymer ?
#
loop_
_entity_poly.entity_id
_entity_poly.type
_entity_poly.pdbx_seq_one_letter_code
_entity_poly.pdbx_strand_id
1 'polypeptide(L)'
;MSRKRKSYSAELKARLVLEVLEGNKTLNEIASENEITPKNLQNWKKQFLENMSLAFDKSAVVKEYKEEIATLKKDKDSIAKKLGETIVEKDFLEGKLKSLVSSNKRKALVDTKLNLSLNKQCSLLHMSKST
;
A
#
# COMPACT_ATOMS: atom_id res chain seq x y z
N MET A 1 10.52 -27.74 2.01
CA MET A 1 10.47 -26.81 3.17
C MET A 1 11.11 -25.47 2.78
N SER A 2 10.36 -24.37 2.85
CA SER A 2 10.88 -23.03 2.55
C SER A 2 11.86 -22.59 3.65
N ARG A 3 13.13 -22.33 3.31
CA ARG A 3 14.10 -21.77 4.28
C ARG A 3 13.62 -20.39 4.71
N LYS A 4 13.33 -20.20 6.00
CA LYS A 4 13.07 -18.87 6.57
C LYS A 4 14.25 -17.94 6.23
N ARG A 5 13.93 -16.78 5.67
CA ARG A 5 14.93 -15.74 5.35
C ARG A 5 15.54 -15.24 6.67
N LYS A 6 16.87 -15.36 6.83
CA LYS A 6 17.60 -14.82 7.99
C LYS A 6 17.44 -13.30 7.98
N SER A 7 16.85 -12.73 9.02
CA SER A 7 16.73 -11.29 9.22
C SER A 7 17.85 -10.81 10.15
N TYR A 8 18.37 -9.61 9.88
CA TYR A 8 19.44 -8.99 10.66
C TYR A 8 18.93 -7.68 11.25
N SER A 9 19.23 -7.42 12.52
CA SER A 9 18.86 -6.17 13.18
C SER A 9 19.57 -4.98 12.54
N ALA A 10 18.96 -3.80 12.61
CA ALA A 10 19.57 -2.57 12.09
C ALA A 10 20.90 -2.25 12.80
N GLU A 11 20.96 -2.48 14.11
CA GLU A 11 22.16 -2.29 14.91
C GLU A 11 23.32 -3.18 14.45
N LEU A 12 23.06 -4.46 14.19
CA LEU A 12 24.07 -5.38 13.71
C LEU A 12 24.58 -4.97 12.32
N LYS A 13 23.68 -4.58 11.41
CA LYS A 13 24.09 -4.07 10.08
C LYS A 13 24.98 -2.84 10.20
N ALA A 14 24.62 -1.88 11.06
CA ALA A 14 25.39 -0.67 11.27
C ALA A 14 26.78 -0.98 11.83
N ARG A 15 26.87 -1.84 12.85
CA ARG A 15 28.14 -2.25 13.45
C ARG A 15 29.08 -2.89 12.44
N LEU A 16 28.58 -3.83 11.64
CA LEU A 16 29.41 -4.51 10.64
C LEU A 16 29.83 -3.60 9.48
N VAL A 17 28.96 -2.67 9.07
CA VAL A 17 29.34 -1.66 8.06
C VAL A 17 30.42 -0.73 8.60
N LEU A 18 30.35 -0.33 9.87
CA LEU A 18 31.41 0.46 10.50
C LEU A 18 32.74 -0.28 10.52
N GLU A 19 32.76 -1.56 10.91
CA GLU A 19 33.97 -2.40 10.89
C GLU A 19 34.58 -2.50 9.47
N VAL A 20 33.73 -2.58 8.44
CA VAL A 20 34.17 -2.54 7.03
C VAL A 20 34.74 -1.18 6.61
N LEU A 21 34.25 -0.08 7.20
CA LEU A 21 34.73 1.27 6.90
C LEU A 21 36.02 1.61 7.67
N GLU A 22 36.20 1.07 8.87
CA GLU A 22 37.43 1.18 9.65
C GLU A 22 38.62 0.50 8.96
N GLY A 23 38.37 -0.54 8.16
CA GLY A 23 39.39 -1.17 7.31
C GLY A 23 40.37 -2.08 8.06
N ASN A 24 40.15 -2.34 9.35
CA ASN A 24 40.97 -3.24 10.18
C ASN A 24 40.92 -4.70 9.72
N LYS A 25 39.78 -5.11 9.15
CA LYS A 25 39.56 -6.44 8.57
C LYS A 25 38.99 -6.31 7.17
N THR A 26 39.25 -7.30 6.33
CA THR A 26 38.66 -7.36 5.00
C THR A 26 37.16 -7.66 5.08
N LEU A 27 36.42 -7.22 4.08
CA LEU A 27 34.98 -7.48 3.98
C LEU A 27 34.65 -8.99 4.06
N ASN A 28 35.52 -9.84 3.49
CA ASN A 28 35.32 -11.29 3.49
C ASN A 28 35.56 -11.92 4.86
N GLU A 29 36.51 -11.40 5.64
CA GLU A 29 36.76 -11.85 7.02
C GLU A 29 35.58 -11.48 7.92
N ILE A 30 35.13 -10.22 7.88
CA ILE A 30 33.97 -9.73 8.66
C ILE A 30 32.71 -10.54 8.31
N ALA A 31 32.49 -10.78 7.01
CA ALA A 31 31.39 -11.60 6.52
C ALA A 31 31.47 -13.04 7.05
N SER A 32 32.65 -13.65 7.04
CA SER A 32 32.85 -15.03 7.51
C SER A 32 32.68 -15.15 9.03
N GLU A 33 33.27 -14.24 9.81
CA GLU A 33 33.17 -14.24 11.28
C GLU A 33 31.73 -14.09 11.78
N ASN A 34 30.90 -13.34 11.04
CA ASN A 34 29.51 -13.06 11.42
C ASN A 34 28.49 -13.91 10.65
N GLU A 35 28.93 -14.97 9.97
CA GLU A 35 28.08 -15.88 9.16
C GLU A 35 27.16 -15.15 8.15
N ILE A 36 27.69 -14.10 7.53
CA ILE A 36 27.00 -13.27 6.56
C ILE A 36 27.63 -13.48 5.19
N THR A 37 26.81 -13.51 4.14
CA THR A 37 27.34 -13.53 2.78
C THR A 37 28.01 -12.18 2.45
N PRO A 38 29.22 -12.14 1.87
CA PRO A 38 29.91 -10.89 1.50
C PRO A 38 29.02 -9.92 0.71
N LYS A 39 28.16 -10.44 -0.17
CA LYS A 39 27.18 -9.64 -0.93
C LYS A 39 26.19 -8.87 -0.05
N ASN A 40 25.74 -9.45 1.06
CA ASN A 40 24.85 -8.76 2.00
C ASN A 40 25.58 -7.59 2.66
N LEU A 41 26.83 -7.79 3.06
CA LEU A 41 27.65 -6.77 3.70
C LEU A 41 27.99 -5.64 2.73
N GLN A 42 28.30 -5.96 1.46
CA GLN A 42 28.43 -4.96 0.39
C GLN A 42 27.16 -4.14 0.19
N ASN A 43 25.99 -4.81 0.15
CA ASN A 43 24.71 -4.12 0.00
C ASN A 43 24.43 -3.21 1.19
N TRP A 44 24.72 -3.63 2.42
CA TRP A 44 24.53 -2.79 3.61
C TRP A 44 25.49 -1.60 3.62
N LYS A 45 26.75 -1.79 3.21
CA LYS A 45 27.70 -0.68 3.05
C LYS A 45 27.18 0.35 2.06
N LYS A 46 26.68 -0.10 0.90
CA LYS A 46 26.09 0.79 -0.11
C LYS A 46 24.89 1.56 0.45
N GLN A 47 23.95 0.86 1.09
CA GLN A 47 22.78 1.48 1.72
C GLN A 47 23.16 2.50 2.80
N PHE A 48 24.17 2.20 3.61
CA PHE A 48 24.64 3.10 4.65
C PHE A 48 25.22 4.39 4.06
N LEU A 49 26.07 4.27 3.02
CA LEU A 49 26.68 5.43 2.36
C LEU A 49 25.63 6.30 1.64
N GLU A 50 24.65 5.68 0.96
CA GLU A 50 23.54 6.39 0.30
C GLU A 50 22.66 7.17 1.29
N ASN A 51 22.45 6.62 2.49
CA ASN A 51 21.61 7.22 3.52
C ASN A 51 22.39 7.97 4.61
N MET A 52 23.72 8.09 4.49
CA MET A 52 24.57 8.69 5.53
C MET A 52 24.22 10.17 5.74
N SER A 53 23.90 10.90 4.67
CA SER A 53 23.48 12.29 4.73
C SER A 53 22.24 12.49 5.62
N LEU A 54 21.34 11.52 5.66
CA LEU A 54 20.11 11.56 6.47
C LEU A 54 20.39 11.53 7.98
N ALA A 55 21.55 11.01 8.41
CA ALA A 55 21.95 11.04 9.81
C ALA A 55 22.28 12.47 10.28
N PHE A 56 22.78 13.30 9.37
CA PHE A 56 23.18 14.69 9.63
C PHE A 56 22.07 15.69 9.31
N ASP A 57 21.31 15.47 8.24
CA ASP A 57 20.14 16.27 7.88
C ASP A 57 18.85 15.50 8.10
N LYS A 58 18.49 15.35 9.38
CA LYS A 58 17.19 14.79 9.78
C LYS A 58 16.03 15.67 9.31
N SER A 59 16.27 16.93 8.99
CA SER A 59 15.23 17.91 8.66
C SER A 59 14.71 17.73 7.23
N ALA A 60 15.57 17.37 6.28
CA ALA A 60 15.19 17.09 4.90
C ALA A 60 14.21 15.91 4.81
N VAL A 61 14.53 14.79 5.46
CA VAL A 61 13.70 13.59 5.49
C VAL A 61 12.34 13.85 6.15
N VAL A 62 12.36 14.56 7.28
CA VAL A 62 11.12 14.90 7.99
C VAL A 62 10.26 15.86 7.16
N LYS A 63 10.86 16.78 6.41
CA LYS A 63 10.14 17.72 5.56
C LYS A 63 9.49 17.02 4.36
N GLU A 64 10.25 16.21 3.62
CA GLU A 64 9.73 15.44 2.47
C GLU A 64 8.58 14.52 2.89
N TYR A 65 8.75 13.74 3.96
CA TYR A 65 7.67 12.88 4.45
C TYR A 65 6.46 13.66 4.96
N LYS A 66 6.65 14.82 5.60
CA LYS A 66 5.52 15.66 6.03
C LYS A 66 4.74 16.21 4.85
N GLU A 67 5.43 16.64 3.79
CA GLU A 67 4.81 17.13 2.57
C GLU A 67 4.03 16.01 1.86
N GLU A 68 4.62 14.83 1.73
CA GLU A 68 3.95 13.65 1.15
C GLU A 68 2.73 13.20 1.98
N ILE A 69 2.84 13.20 3.31
CA ILE A 69 1.71 12.90 4.19
C ILE A 69 0.60 13.95 4.01
N ALA A 70 0.96 15.23 3.87
CA ALA A 70 -0.01 16.30 3.68
C ALA A 70 -0.74 16.20 2.34
N THR A 71 -0.04 15.87 1.25
CA THR A 71 -0.65 15.67 -0.07
C THR A 71 -1.57 14.45 -0.07
N LEU A 72 -1.10 13.31 0.45
CA LEU A 72 -1.90 12.09 0.56
C LEU A 72 -3.17 12.31 1.41
N LYS A 73 -3.07 13.10 2.48
CA LYS A 73 -4.22 13.43 3.32
C LYS A 73 -5.24 14.28 2.56
N LYS A 74 -4.79 15.30 1.83
CA LYS A 74 -5.65 16.16 0.99
C LYS A 74 -6.37 15.36 -0.10
N ASP A 75 -5.66 14.45 -0.75
CA ASP A 75 -6.24 13.60 -1.80
C ASP A 75 -7.27 12.63 -1.20
N LYS A 76 -6.96 12.03 -0.05
CA LYS A 76 -7.91 11.18 0.69
C LYS A 76 -9.18 11.94 1.06
N ASP A 77 -9.06 13.16 1.57
CA ASP A 77 -10.20 14.00 1.95
C ASP A 77 -11.05 14.37 0.72
N SER A 78 -10.41 14.71 -0.40
CA SER A 78 -11.07 14.99 -1.68
C SER A 78 -11.84 13.78 -2.21
N ILE A 79 -11.21 12.60 -2.19
CA ILE A 79 -11.84 11.34 -2.61
C ILE A 79 -13.01 10.99 -1.68
N ALA A 80 -12.82 11.11 -0.36
CA ALA A 80 -13.88 10.83 0.61
C ALA A 80 -15.09 11.76 0.42
N LYS A 81 -14.86 13.05 0.12
CA LYS A 81 -15.93 13.99 -0.19
C LYS A 81 -16.72 13.58 -1.43
N LYS A 82 -16.03 13.31 -2.55
CA LYS A 82 -16.67 12.86 -3.80
C LYS A 82 -17.41 11.54 -3.63
N LEU A 83 -16.84 10.61 -2.86
CA LEU A 83 -17.49 9.34 -2.54
C LEU A 83 -18.77 9.58 -1.73
N GLY A 84 -18.75 10.47 -0.75
CA GLY A 84 -19.94 10.87 0.00
C GLY A 84 -21.04 11.47 -0.88
N GLU A 85 -20.69 12.41 -1.76
CA GLU A 85 -21.61 13.00 -2.74
C GLU A 85 -22.23 11.90 -3.64
N THR A 86 -21.41 10.99 -4.15
CA THR A 86 -21.86 9.86 -4.99
C THR A 86 -22.77 8.89 -4.23
N ILE A 87 -22.50 8.63 -2.94
CA ILE A 87 -23.35 7.77 -2.10
C ILE A 87 -24.73 8.41 -1.95
N VAL A 88 -24.80 9.70 -1.65
CA VAL A 88 -26.07 10.42 -1.50
C VAL A 88 -26.87 10.42 -2.81
N GLU A 89 -26.20 10.71 -3.93
CA GLU A 89 -26.85 10.67 -5.25
C GLU A 89 -27.37 9.27 -5.59
N LYS A 90 -26.57 8.24 -5.32
CA LYS A 90 -26.96 6.85 -5.55
C LYS A 90 -28.16 6.46 -4.69
N ASP A 91 -28.15 6.78 -3.40
CA ASP A 91 -29.23 6.45 -2.47
C ASP A 91 -30.54 7.15 -2.87
N PHE A 92 -30.44 8.40 -3.33
CA PHE A 92 -31.58 9.13 -3.89
C PHE A 92 -32.15 8.43 -5.14
N LEU A 93 -31.30 8.08 -6.12
CA LEU A 93 -31.72 7.40 -7.34
C LEU A 93 -32.32 6.01 -7.04
N GLU A 94 -31.72 5.25 -6.13
CA GLU A 94 -32.21 3.95 -5.69
C GLU A 94 -33.59 4.06 -5.01
N GLY A 95 -33.77 5.08 -4.16
CA GLY A 95 -35.05 5.41 -3.54
C GLY A 95 -36.13 5.72 -4.58
N LYS A 96 -35.81 6.58 -5.56
CA LYS A 96 -36.74 6.92 -6.66
C LYS A 96 -37.08 5.71 -7.52
N LEU A 97 -36.10 4.87 -7.82
CA LEU A 97 -36.30 3.64 -8.59
C LEU A 97 -37.29 2.71 -7.90
N LYS A 98 -37.16 2.51 -6.58
CA LYS A 98 -38.12 1.71 -5.79
C LYS A 98 -39.51 2.31 -5.77
N SER A 99 -39.61 3.63 -5.61
CA SER A 99 -40.92 4.29 -5.47
C SER A 99 -41.69 4.44 -6.78
N LEU A 100 -41.00 4.63 -7.91
CA LEU A 100 -41.62 4.97 -9.18
C LEU A 100 -41.70 3.81 -10.17
N VAL A 101 -40.80 2.82 -10.06
CA VAL A 101 -40.70 1.73 -11.05
C VAL A 101 -41.25 0.42 -10.48
N SER A 102 -42.24 -0.13 -11.18
CA SER A 102 -42.84 -1.41 -10.82
C SER A 102 -41.80 -2.55 -10.84
N SER A 103 -42.03 -3.56 -10.00
CA SER A 103 -41.13 -4.72 -9.88
C SER A 103 -40.85 -5.38 -11.24
N ASN A 104 -41.88 -5.59 -12.06
CA ASN A 104 -41.75 -6.21 -13.40
C ASN A 104 -40.87 -5.38 -14.35
N LYS A 105 -40.98 -4.05 -14.33
CA LYS A 105 -40.12 -3.18 -15.15
C LYS A 105 -38.68 -3.19 -14.64
N ARG A 106 -38.45 -3.26 -13.32
CA ARG A 106 -37.10 -3.42 -12.75
C ARG A 106 -36.45 -4.73 -13.18
N LYS A 107 -37.21 -5.83 -13.34
CA LYS A 107 -36.67 -7.11 -13.81
C LYS A 107 -36.09 -7.04 -15.22
N ALA A 108 -36.72 -6.26 -16.08
CA ALA A 108 -36.28 -6.08 -17.45
C ALA A 108 -35.01 -5.21 -17.58
N LEU A 109 -34.54 -4.57 -16.50
CA LEU A 109 -33.32 -3.73 -16.49
C LEU A 109 -32.03 -4.52 -16.24
N VAL A 110 -32.13 -5.82 -15.92
CA VAL A 110 -30.94 -6.67 -15.72
C VAL A 110 -30.30 -6.95 -17.08
N ASP A 111 -28.99 -6.73 -17.19
CA ASP A 111 -28.24 -6.95 -18.42
C ASP A 111 -26.96 -7.74 -18.15
N THR A 112 -26.81 -8.87 -18.85
CA THR A 112 -25.66 -9.77 -18.75
C THR A 112 -24.38 -9.18 -19.36
N LYS A 113 -24.48 -8.10 -20.15
CA LYS A 113 -23.34 -7.43 -20.80
C LYS A 113 -22.67 -6.36 -19.94
N LEU A 114 -23.23 -6.04 -18.77
CA LEU A 114 -22.66 -5.04 -17.87
C LEU A 114 -21.51 -5.61 -17.02
N ASN A 115 -20.57 -4.73 -16.63
CA ASN A 115 -19.44 -5.08 -15.77
C ASN A 115 -19.84 -5.49 -14.34
N LEU A 116 -21.10 -5.26 -13.94
CA LEU A 116 -21.64 -5.66 -12.64
C LEU A 116 -22.18 -7.08 -12.72
N SER A 117 -21.84 -7.93 -11.75
CA SER A 117 -22.43 -9.27 -11.69
C SER A 117 -23.95 -9.22 -11.58
N LEU A 118 -24.64 -10.20 -12.16
CA LEU A 118 -26.11 -10.30 -12.08
C LEU A 118 -26.61 -10.26 -10.63
N ASN A 119 -25.88 -10.87 -9.69
CA ASN A 119 -26.20 -10.81 -8.27
C ASN A 119 -26.21 -9.38 -7.74
N LYS A 120 -25.20 -8.58 -8.13
CA LYS A 120 -25.10 -7.19 -7.71
C LYS A 120 -26.19 -6.35 -8.36
N GLN A 121 -26.50 -6.58 -9.64
CA GLN A 121 -27.59 -5.92 -10.35
C GLN A 121 -28.95 -6.21 -9.68
N CYS A 122 -29.28 -7.47 -9.41
CA CYS A 122 -30.53 -7.83 -8.71
C CYS A 122 -30.62 -7.20 -7.32
N SER A 123 -29.49 -7.11 -6.59
CA SER A 123 -29.45 -6.42 -5.29
C SER A 123 -29.73 -4.92 -5.41
N LEU A 124 -29.16 -4.25 -6.41
CA LEU A 124 -29.34 -2.81 -6.65
C LEU A 124 -30.75 -2.49 -7.15
N LEU A 125 -31.37 -3.42 -7.88
CA LEU A 125 -32.74 -3.29 -8.38
C LEU A 125 -33.79 -3.71 -7.34
N HIS A 126 -33.37 -4.21 -6.17
CA HIS A 126 -34.23 -4.70 -5.09
C HIS A 126 -35.19 -5.79 -5.55
N MET A 127 -34.63 -6.85 -6.13
CA MET A 127 -35.37 -7.99 -6.63
C MET A 127 -34.89 -9.31 -6.01
N SER A 128 -35.83 -10.22 -5.77
CA SER A 128 -35.53 -11.61 -5.44
C SER A 128 -34.99 -12.33 -6.67
N LYS A 129 -33.99 -13.20 -6.45
CA LYS A 129 -33.37 -14.02 -7.50
C LYS A 129 -34.33 -15.08 -8.07
N SER A 130 -35.38 -15.44 -7.32
CA SER A 130 -36.43 -16.35 -7.77
C SER A 130 -37.53 -15.59 -8.48
N THR A 131 -37.46 -15.52 -9.79
CA THR A 131 -38.59 -15.82 -10.69
C THR A 131 -38.02 -16.24 -12.04
#